data_AF-K1T7W3-F1
#
_entry.id   AF-K1T7W3-F1
#
_cell.length_a   1.000
_cell.length_b   1.000
_cell.length_c   1.000
_cell.angle_alpha   90.00
_cell.angle_beta   90.00
_cell.angle_gamma   90.00
#
_symmetry.space_group_name_H-M   'P 1'
#
loop_
_entity.id
_entity.type
_entity.pdbx_description
1 polymer ?
#
loop_
_entity_poly.entity_id
_entity_poly.type
_entity_poly.pdbx_seq_one_letter_code
_entity_poly.pdbx_strand_id
1 'polypeptide(L)'
;RKYMEETLYNEVIPTLSLSKEDCEEFAKAVIDRFLNPFVDHRLLSISLNSVSKWEARCLPSFLGYVNKFNKLPKYLTFSIAALMSFYTSQTEAEFNGGIVLKGNRNGEEYNITDDKAVLDFFRDNSGKSAKEFTHAYLSNTKFFGGEDLSKVLNLEEVITEYITDIRERGMRAVVNDLAD
;
A
#
# COMPACT_ATOMS: atom_id res chain seq x y z
N ARG A 1 -8.09 -1.94 -13.58
CA ARG A 1 -8.11 -0.63 -14.28
C ARG A 1 -8.87 0.41 -13.47
N LYS A 2 -10.17 0.22 -13.19
CA LYS A 2 -11.02 1.10 -12.36
C LYS A 2 -10.34 1.59 -11.07
N TYR A 3 -9.81 0.67 -10.25
CA TYR A 3 -9.04 1.01 -9.04
C TYR A 3 -7.97 2.10 -9.28
N MET A 4 -7.12 1.92 -10.29
CA MET A 4 -6.02 2.85 -10.57
C MET A 4 -6.55 4.19 -11.08
N GLU A 5 -7.52 4.18 -11.99
CA GLU A 5 -8.13 5.39 -12.53
C GLU A 5 -8.80 6.20 -11.43
N GLU A 6 -9.63 5.58 -10.60
CA GLU A 6 -10.31 6.27 -9.51
C GLU A 6 -9.34 6.78 -8.45
N THR A 7 -8.27 6.02 -8.13
CA THR A 7 -7.20 6.53 -7.25
C THR A 7 -6.61 7.83 -7.81
N LEU A 8 -6.24 7.83 -9.09
CA LEU A 8 -5.62 9.01 -9.72
C LEU A 8 -6.59 10.19 -9.78
N TYR A 9 -7.76 10.00 -10.40
CA TYR A 9 -8.69 11.09 -10.69
C TYR A 9 -9.46 11.59 -9.46
N ASN A 10 -9.81 10.70 -8.53
CA ASN A 10 -10.67 11.05 -7.41
C ASN A 10 -9.93 11.25 -6.08
N GLU A 11 -8.70 10.76 -5.94
CA GLU A 11 -7.96 10.83 -4.66
C GLU A 11 -6.64 11.58 -4.77
N VAL A 12 -5.86 11.38 -5.84
CA VAL A 12 -4.57 12.07 -6.03
C VAL A 12 -4.75 13.47 -6.62
N ILE A 13 -5.32 13.57 -7.83
CA ILE A 13 -5.46 14.86 -8.55
C ILE A 13 -6.15 15.94 -7.70
N PRO A 14 -7.23 15.66 -6.96
CA PRO A 14 -7.89 16.67 -6.14
C PRO A 14 -7.02 17.25 -5.01
N THR A 15 -5.87 16.63 -4.69
CA THR A 15 -4.93 17.08 -3.64
C THR A 15 -3.79 17.93 -4.19
N LEU A 16 -3.63 17.98 -5.51
CA LEU A 16 -2.57 18.73 -6.17
C LEU A 16 -2.95 20.22 -6.34
N SER A 17 -1.95 21.09 -6.35
CA SER A 17 -2.10 22.54 -6.55
C SER A 17 -2.03 22.96 -8.03
N LEU A 18 -1.82 22.02 -8.93
CA LEU A 18 -1.71 22.24 -10.38
C LEU A 18 -3.10 22.35 -11.03
N SER A 19 -3.14 22.75 -12.31
CA SER A 19 -4.38 22.76 -13.06
C SER A 19 -4.94 21.34 -13.18
N LYS A 20 -6.26 21.21 -13.11
CA LYS A 20 -6.92 19.92 -13.21
C LYS A 20 -6.70 19.30 -14.59
N GLU A 21 -6.81 20.10 -15.66
CA GLU A 21 -6.63 19.63 -17.03
C GLU A 21 -5.22 19.05 -17.24
N ASP A 22 -4.16 19.76 -16.81
CA ASP A 22 -2.78 19.26 -16.95
C ASP A 22 -2.57 17.96 -16.17
N CYS A 23 -3.15 17.87 -14.97
CA CYS A 23 -3.07 16.65 -14.16
C CYS A 23 -3.78 15.47 -14.82
N GLU A 24 -4.96 15.70 -15.42
CA GLU A 24 -5.74 14.66 -16.08
C GLU A 24 -5.08 14.19 -17.38
N GLU A 25 -4.50 15.11 -18.15
CA GLU A 25 -3.71 14.79 -19.35
C GLU A 25 -2.48 13.97 -18.97
N PHE A 26 -1.75 14.39 -17.93
CA PHE A 26 -0.60 13.65 -17.44
C PHE A 26 -0.97 12.26 -16.92
N ALA A 27 -2.06 12.14 -16.15
CA ALA A 27 -2.55 10.86 -15.64
C ALA A 27 -2.90 9.91 -16.79
N LYS A 28 -3.56 10.40 -17.85
CA LYS A 28 -3.86 9.61 -19.04
C LYS A 28 -2.58 9.11 -19.71
N ALA A 29 -1.59 9.98 -19.90
CA ALA A 29 -0.31 9.59 -20.49
C ALA A 29 0.45 8.54 -19.65
N VAL A 30 0.33 8.59 -18.32
CA VAL A 30 0.91 7.56 -17.44
C VAL A 30 0.18 6.22 -17.59
N ILE A 31 -1.16 6.24 -17.64
CA ILE A 31 -1.96 5.02 -17.85
C ILE A 31 -1.60 4.37 -19.18
N ASP A 32 -1.49 5.14 -20.25
CA ASP A 32 -1.14 4.64 -21.59
C ASP A 32 0.24 3.98 -21.59
N ARG A 33 1.22 4.50 -20.83
CA ARG A 33 2.54 3.88 -20.66
C ARG A 33 2.47 2.53 -19.94
N PHE A 34 1.62 2.38 -18.93
CA PHE A 34 1.44 1.09 -18.24
C PHE A 34 0.70 0.05 -19.09
N LEU A 35 -0.05 0.47 -20.11
CA LEU A 35 -0.73 -0.43 -21.04
C LEU A 35 0.16 -0.88 -22.20
N ASN A 36 1.41 -0.42 -22.27
CA ASN A 36 2.32 -0.78 -23.35
C ASN A 36 2.69 -2.29 -23.27
N PRO A 37 2.27 -3.13 -24.24
CA PRO A 37 2.49 -4.58 -24.19
C PRO A 37 3.95 -4.98 -24.43
N PHE A 38 4.80 -4.04 -24.87
CA PHE A 38 6.22 -4.29 -25.12
C PHE A 38 7.10 -4.04 -23.90
N VAL A 39 6.51 -3.60 -22.77
CA VAL A 39 7.23 -3.35 -21.52
C VAL A 39 6.85 -4.43 -20.51
N ASP A 40 7.82 -5.27 -20.13
CA ASP A 40 7.64 -6.25 -19.06
C ASP A 40 7.80 -5.57 -17.68
N HIS A 41 6.67 -5.22 -17.08
CA HIS A 41 6.62 -4.63 -15.74
C HIS A 41 6.81 -5.70 -14.66
N ARG A 42 8.06 -5.91 -14.24
CA ARG A 42 8.37 -6.82 -13.12
C ARG A 42 7.87 -6.26 -11.79
N LEU A 43 6.65 -6.64 -11.40
CA LEU A 43 5.97 -6.15 -10.19
C LEU A 43 6.80 -6.34 -8.91
N LEU A 44 7.52 -7.46 -8.77
CA LEU A 44 8.42 -7.70 -7.65
C LEU A 44 9.61 -6.72 -7.62
N SER A 45 10.12 -6.31 -8.78
CA SER A 45 11.14 -5.26 -8.85
C SER A 45 10.57 -3.89 -8.48
N ILE A 46 9.30 -3.65 -8.81
CA ILE A 46 8.59 -2.42 -8.44
C ILE A 46 8.35 -2.36 -6.93
N SER A 47 8.07 -3.49 -6.27
CA SER A 47 7.77 -3.58 -4.84
C SER A 47 8.97 -3.44 -3.91
N LEU A 48 10.20 -3.41 -4.43
CA LEU A 48 11.40 -3.17 -3.63
C LEU A 48 11.27 -1.85 -2.85
N ASN A 49 11.49 -1.84 -1.54
CA ASN A 49 11.40 -0.64 -0.70
C ASN A 49 10.01 0.03 -0.73
N SER A 50 8.94 -0.77 -0.74
CA SER A 50 7.58 -0.24 -0.87
C SER A 50 7.13 0.61 0.32
N VAL A 51 7.66 0.39 1.54
CA VAL A 51 7.28 1.23 2.70
C VAL A 51 7.74 2.67 2.50
N SER A 52 9.03 2.89 2.22
CA SER A 52 9.57 4.24 1.97
C SER A 52 9.02 4.86 0.68
N LYS A 53 8.71 4.05 -0.34
CA LYS A 53 8.00 4.52 -1.54
C LYS A 53 6.58 5.01 -1.22
N TRP A 54 5.84 4.30 -0.38
CA TRP A 54 4.49 4.70 -0.01
C TRP A 54 4.50 5.99 0.82
N GLU A 55 5.43 6.09 1.78
CA GLU A 55 5.71 7.33 2.51
C GLU A 55 5.98 8.50 1.56
N ALA A 56 6.92 8.35 0.63
CA ALA A 56 7.32 9.46 -0.24
C ALA A 56 6.26 9.84 -1.30
N ARG A 57 5.44 8.88 -1.76
CA ARG A 57 4.59 9.05 -2.96
C ARG A 57 3.09 9.09 -2.67
N CYS A 58 2.64 8.42 -1.61
CA CYS A 58 1.21 8.24 -1.32
C CYS A 58 0.79 9.00 -0.07
N LEU A 59 1.63 9.05 0.97
CA LEU A 59 1.31 9.74 2.22
C LEU A 59 0.92 11.21 2.02
N PRO A 60 1.60 12.04 1.18
CA PRO A 60 1.20 13.42 0.98
C PRO A 60 -0.22 13.57 0.40
N SER A 61 -0.58 12.74 -0.59
CA SER A 61 -1.93 12.73 -1.16
C SER A 61 -2.95 12.16 -0.18
N PHE A 62 -2.59 11.13 0.59
CA PHE A 62 -3.46 10.56 1.60
C PHE A 62 -3.84 11.61 2.66
N LEU A 63 -2.86 12.24 3.29
CA LEU A 63 -3.10 13.28 4.30
C LEU A 63 -3.75 14.53 3.69
N GLY A 64 -3.33 14.93 2.48
CA GLY A 64 -3.94 16.03 1.74
C GLY A 64 -5.43 15.79 1.49
N TYR A 65 -5.82 14.56 1.16
CA TYR A 65 -7.21 14.18 0.96
C TYR A 65 -8.00 14.21 2.27
N VAL A 66 -7.46 13.60 3.34
CA VAL A 66 -8.07 13.60 4.67
C VAL A 66 -8.31 15.04 5.15
N ASN A 67 -7.31 15.91 5.04
CA ASN A 67 -7.41 17.30 5.47
C ASN A 67 -8.41 18.10 4.63
N LYS A 68 -8.46 17.86 3.31
CA LYS A 68 -9.33 18.61 2.40
C LYS A 68 -10.80 18.19 2.46
N PHE A 69 -11.06 16.90 2.64
CA PHE A 69 -12.41 16.33 2.53
C PHE A 69 -12.94 15.77 3.85
N ASN A 70 -12.14 15.78 4.92
CA ASN A 70 -12.48 15.25 6.24
C ASN A 70 -13.01 13.80 6.19
N LYS A 71 -12.44 12.99 5.28
CA LYS A 71 -12.78 11.58 5.09
C LYS A 71 -11.59 10.82 4.52
N LEU A 72 -11.59 9.50 4.71
CA LEU A 72 -10.54 8.63 4.18
C LEU A 72 -10.66 8.48 2.65
N PRO A 73 -9.56 8.59 1.88
CA PRO A 73 -9.53 8.20 0.48
C PRO A 73 -9.65 6.67 0.36
N LYS A 74 -10.67 6.16 -0.33
CA LYS A 74 -11.02 4.73 -0.39
C LYS A 74 -9.83 3.86 -0.82
N TYR A 75 -9.22 4.19 -1.95
CA TYR A 75 -8.18 3.37 -2.57
C TYR A 75 -6.79 3.59 -1.96
N LEU A 76 -6.44 4.83 -1.60
CA LEU A 76 -5.20 5.07 -0.85
C LEU A 76 -5.25 4.41 0.53
N THR A 77 -6.42 4.37 1.19
CA THR A 77 -6.59 3.62 2.45
C THR A 77 -6.39 2.13 2.23
N PHE A 78 -7.05 1.53 1.23
CA PHE A 78 -6.85 0.12 0.93
C PHE A 78 -5.39 -0.21 0.54
N SER A 79 -4.68 0.71 -0.11
CA SER A 79 -3.28 0.50 -0.48
C SER A 79 -2.36 0.26 0.73
N ILE A 80 -2.70 0.83 1.90
CA ILE A 80 -2.00 0.56 3.16
C ILE A 80 -2.21 -0.90 3.57
N ALA A 81 -3.46 -1.36 3.61
CA ALA A 81 -3.79 -2.75 3.95
C ALA A 81 -3.17 -3.75 2.95
N ALA A 82 -3.15 -3.40 1.65
CA ALA A 82 -2.53 -4.20 0.62
C ALA A 82 -1.01 -4.30 0.77
N LEU A 83 -0.35 -3.18 1.13
CA LEU A 83 1.08 -3.16 1.45
C LEU A 83 1.38 -4.05 2.67
N MET A 84 0.66 -3.87 3.77
CA MET A 84 0.81 -4.70 4.96
C MET A 84 0.61 -6.20 4.67
N SER A 85 -0.39 -6.53 3.84
CA SER A 85 -0.67 -7.90 3.44
C SER A 85 0.43 -8.49 2.57
N PHE A 86 0.98 -7.70 1.64
CA PHE A 86 2.09 -8.14 0.78
C PHE A 86 3.35 -8.49 1.59
N TYR A 87 3.60 -7.76 2.68
CA TYR A 87 4.74 -7.98 3.59
C TYR A 87 4.46 -9.04 4.68
N THR A 88 3.27 -9.67 4.69
CA THR A 88 2.93 -10.66 5.72
C THR A 88 3.74 -11.94 5.53
N SER A 89 4.71 -12.14 6.42
CA SER A 89 5.54 -13.34 6.51
C SER A 89 6.32 -13.32 7.83
N GLN A 90 6.57 -14.49 8.40
CA GLN A 90 7.50 -14.67 9.53
C GLN A 90 8.74 -15.48 9.12
N THR A 91 8.89 -15.78 7.82
CA THR A 91 9.98 -16.59 7.30
C THR A 91 11.01 -15.71 6.64
N GLU A 92 12.21 -15.68 7.20
CA GLU A 92 13.37 -15.01 6.61
C GLU A 92 14.23 -15.97 5.81
N ALA A 93 14.95 -15.43 4.84
CA ALA A 93 15.99 -16.14 4.11
C ALA A 93 17.11 -15.19 3.70
N GLU A 94 18.27 -15.75 3.41
CA GLU A 94 19.34 -15.03 2.74
C GLU A 94 19.09 -14.99 1.22
N PHE A 95 19.32 -13.83 0.62
CA PHE A 95 19.26 -13.64 -0.83
C PHE A 95 20.21 -12.52 -1.25
N ASN A 96 21.09 -12.78 -2.22
CA ASN A 96 22.10 -11.82 -2.71
C ASN A 96 22.94 -11.14 -1.61
N GLY A 97 23.26 -11.86 -0.53
CA GLY A 97 24.05 -11.32 0.58
C GLY A 97 23.28 -10.40 1.54
N GLY A 98 21.95 -10.35 1.44
CA GLY A 98 21.07 -9.66 2.38
C GLY A 98 19.96 -10.57 2.91
N ILE A 99 19.14 -10.04 3.82
CA ILE A 99 17.96 -10.74 4.36
C ILE A 99 16.72 -10.32 3.56
N VAL A 100 15.84 -11.29 3.29
CA VAL A 100 14.53 -11.10 2.69
C VAL A 100 13.47 -11.84 3.51
N LEU A 101 12.22 -11.39 3.42
CA LEU A 101 11.08 -12.21 3.85
C LEU A 101 10.56 -13.06 2.69
N LYS A 102 10.04 -14.25 3.02
CA LYS A 102 9.42 -15.17 2.05
C LYS A 102 7.92 -14.95 2.03
N GLY A 103 7.43 -14.28 0.99
CA GLY A 103 6.00 -14.20 0.70
C GLY A 103 5.52 -15.46 -0.01
N ASN A 104 4.23 -15.75 0.09
CA ASN A 104 3.59 -16.84 -0.64
C ASN A 104 2.30 -16.35 -1.28
N ARG A 105 2.10 -16.68 -2.56
CA ARG A 105 0.86 -16.44 -3.26
C ARG A 105 0.43 -17.72 -3.96
N ASN A 106 -0.63 -18.36 -3.45
CA ASN A 106 -1.18 -19.60 -4.01
C ASN A 106 -0.14 -20.73 -4.17
N GLY A 107 0.79 -20.85 -3.20
CA GLY A 107 1.86 -21.84 -3.26
C GLY A 107 3.12 -21.37 -3.98
N GLU A 108 3.08 -20.24 -4.69
CA GLU A 108 4.26 -19.64 -5.31
C GLU A 108 4.97 -18.72 -4.32
N GLU A 109 6.20 -19.08 -3.94
CA GLU A 109 7.03 -18.26 -3.07
C GLU A 109 7.72 -17.13 -3.83
N TYR A 110 7.86 -15.99 -3.16
CA TYR A 110 8.60 -14.84 -3.68
C TYR A 110 9.37 -14.14 -2.56
N ASN A 111 10.39 -13.37 -2.94
CA ASN A 111 11.18 -12.58 -1.99
C ASN A 111 10.56 -11.20 -1.81
N ILE A 112 10.36 -10.80 -0.56
CA ILE A 112 10.01 -9.44 -0.16
C ILE A 112 11.30 -8.77 0.30
N THR A 113 11.63 -7.66 -0.35
CA THR A 113 12.90 -6.94 -0.18
C THR A 113 12.63 -5.51 0.26
N ASP A 114 13.19 -5.13 1.40
CA ASP A 114 13.14 -3.79 1.97
C ASP A 114 14.31 -3.61 2.95
N ASP A 115 14.42 -2.46 3.60
CA ASP A 115 15.39 -2.23 4.65
C ASP A 115 15.17 -3.19 5.83
N LYS A 116 16.27 -3.61 6.47
CA LYS A 116 16.21 -4.64 7.52
C LYS A 116 15.23 -4.29 8.65
N ALA A 117 15.17 -3.03 9.07
CA ALA A 117 14.25 -2.59 10.11
C ALA A 117 12.77 -2.74 9.71
N VAL A 118 12.46 -2.59 8.42
CA VAL A 118 11.12 -2.83 7.88
C VAL A 118 10.81 -4.32 7.87
N LEU A 119 11.75 -5.14 7.40
CA LEU A 119 11.58 -6.60 7.38
C LEU A 119 11.43 -7.17 8.79
N ASP A 120 12.27 -6.76 9.74
CA ASP A 120 12.17 -7.15 11.16
C ASP A 120 10.80 -6.78 11.72
N PHE A 121 10.30 -5.56 11.45
CA PHE A 121 8.98 -5.14 11.89
C PHE A 121 7.88 -6.09 11.37
N PHE A 122 7.88 -6.42 10.08
CA PHE A 122 6.84 -7.28 9.51
C PHE A 122 6.97 -8.73 9.99
N ARG A 123 8.18 -9.26 10.13
CA ARG A 123 8.41 -10.58 10.75
C ARG A 123 7.77 -10.66 12.12
N ASP A 124 7.98 -9.64 12.95
CA ASP A 124 7.60 -9.67 14.37
C ASP A 124 6.11 -9.32 14.60
N ASN A 125 5.45 -8.65 13.64
CA ASN A 125 4.08 -8.13 13.82
C ASN A 125 3.04 -8.74 12.88
N SER A 126 3.41 -9.22 11.70
CA SER A 126 2.44 -9.64 10.69
C SER A 126 1.63 -10.89 11.07
N GLY A 127 2.14 -11.70 12.02
CA GLY A 127 1.44 -12.86 12.56
C GLY A 127 0.45 -12.55 13.69
N LYS A 128 0.40 -11.30 14.18
CA LYS A 128 -0.51 -10.88 15.24
C LYS A 128 -1.96 -10.77 14.74
N SER A 129 -2.89 -10.56 15.67
CA SER A 129 -4.28 -10.24 15.30
C SER A 129 -4.33 -9.01 14.37
N ALA A 130 -5.36 -8.92 13.52
CA ALA A 130 -5.48 -7.82 12.56
C ALA A 130 -5.39 -6.46 13.27
N LYS A 131 -6.07 -6.33 14.42
CA LYS A 131 -6.05 -5.11 15.24
C LYS A 131 -4.66 -4.76 15.76
N GLU A 132 -3.95 -5.73 16.36
CA GLU A 132 -2.60 -5.48 16.89
C GLU A 132 -1.59 -5.16 15.79
N PHE A 133 -1.69 -5.85 14.66
CA PHE A 133 -0.81 -5.61 13.51
C PHE A 133 -1.07 -4.22 12.90
N THR A 134 -2.34 -3.85 12.72
CA THR A 134 -2.73 -2.52 12.25
C THR A 134 -2.24 -1.43 13.18
N HIS A 135 -2.51 -1.55 14.49
CA HIS A 135 -2.06 -0.56 15.46
C HIS A 135 -0.54 -0.38 15.41
N ALA A 136 0.21 -1.50 15.48
CA ALA A 136 1.67 -1.46 15.44
C ALA A 136 2.23 -0.82 14.17
N TYR A 137 1.57 -1.03 13.02
CA TYR A 137 2.01 -0.42 11.75
C TYR A 137 1.69 1.06 11.72
N LEU A 138 0.43 1.44 11.97
CA LEU A 138 -0.03 2.82 11.87
C LEU A 138 0.58 3.75 12.92
N SER A 139 0.93 3.22 14.11
CA SER A 139 1.60 4.00 15.16
C SER A 139 3.11 4.14 14.95
N ASN A 140 3.70 3.48 13.95
CA ASN A 140 5.13 3.53 13.70
C ASN A 140 5.52 4.79 12.91
N THR A 141 5.80 5.86 13.65
CA THR A 141 6.14 7.17 13.07
C THR A 141 7.35 7.16 12.14
N LYS A 142 8.27 6.19 12.28
CA LYS A 142 9.43 6.06 11.40
C LYS A 142 9.09 5.64 9.98
N PHE A 143 7.91 5.04 9.76
CA PHE A 143 7.45 4.64 8.42
C PHE A 143 6.72 5.77 7.68
N PHE A 144 6.40 6.88 8.36
CA PHE A 144 5.52 7.92 7.84
C PHE A 144 6.06 9.34 8.07
N GLY A 145 7.38 9.54 7.95
CA GLY A 145 7.98 10.87 8.07
C GLY A 145 7.78 11.55 9.43
N GLY A 146 7.54 10.77 10.49
CA GLY A 146 7.22 11.28 11.83
C GLY A 146 5.73 11.29 12.17
N GLU A 147 4.85 11.05 11.20
CA GLU A 147 3.40 11.04 11.41
C GLU A 147 2.92 9.77 12.12
N ASP A 148 1.96 9.93 13.03
CA ASP A 148 1.28 8.82 13.69
C ASP A 148 -0.10 8.62 13.06
N LEU A 149 -0.18 7.68 12.12
CA LEU A 149 -1.40 7.42 11.37
C LEU A 149 -2.50 6.77 12.22
N SER A 150 -2.17 6.18 13.37
CA SER A 150 -3.19 5.64 14.29
C SER A 150 -4.11 6.74 14.85
N LYS A 151 -3.66 8.01 14.78
CA LYS A 151 -4.46 9.18 15.18
C LYS A 151 -5.42 9.67 14.09
N VAL A 152 -5.35 9.14 12.87
CA VAL A 152 -6.27 9.52 11.79
C VAL A 152 -7.63 8.87 12.06
N LEU A 153 -8.68 9.70 12.13
CA LEU A 153 -10.03 9.27 12.48
C LEU A 153 -10.49 8.09 11.60
N ASN A 154 -10.95 7.03 12.25
CA ASN A 154 -11.46 5.78 11.66
C ASN A 154 -10.45 4.96 10.83
N LEU A 155 -9.20 5.40 10.67
CA LEU A 155 -8.24 4.70 9.83
C LEU A 155 -7.89 3.31 10.40
N GLU A 156 -7.62 3.23 11.70
CA GLU A 156 -7.24 1.96 12.34
C GLU A 156 -8.34 0.91 12.24
N GLU A 157 -9.61 1.32 12.39
CA GLU A 157 -10.78 0.44 12.26
C GLU A 157 -10.88 -0.09 10.82
N VAL A 158 -10.87 0.79 9.83
CA VAL A 158 -11.00 0.43 8.42
C VAL A 158 -9.85 -0.46 7.93
N ILE A 159 -8.60 -0.18 8.35
CA ILE A 159 -7.46 -1.04 7.99
C ILE A 159 -7.57 -2.41 8.69
N THR A 160 -8.03 -2.45 9.93
CA THR A 160 -8.25 -3.71 10.65
C THR A 160 -9.29 -4.58 9.93
N GLU A 161 -10.38 -3.99 9.45
CA GLU A 161 -11.38 -4.69 8.63
C GLU A 161 -10.77 -5.22 7.34
N TYR A 162 -10.05 -4.39 6.57
CA TYR A 162 -9.40 -4.86 5.33
C TYR A 162 -8.40 -5.98 5.57
N ILE A 163 -7.56 -5.90 6.61
CA ILE A 163 -6.61 -6.96 6.93
C ILE A 163 -7.34 -8.25 7.33
N THR A 164 -8.44 -8.15 8.06
CA THR A 164 -9.28 -9.31 8.41
C THR A 164 -9.85 -9.96 7.15
N ASP A 165 -10.48 -9.17 6.29
CA ASP A 165 -11.07 -9.62 5.02
C ASP A 165 -10.04 -10.25 4.08
N ILE A 166 -8.86 -9.65 3.95
CA ILE A 166 -7.79 -10.18 3.09
C ILE A 166 -7.30 -11.53 3.62
N ARG A 167 -7.21 -11.72 4.94
CA ARG A 167 -6.80 -12.99 5.56
C ARG A 167 -7.86 -14.08 5.38
N GLU A 168 -9.14 -13.73 5.48
CA GLU A 168 -10.25 -14.69 5.42
C GLU A 168 -10.64 -15.08 3.98
N ARG A 169 -10.69 -14.09 3.07
CA ARG A 169 -11.25 -14.26 1.72
C ARG A 169 -10.23 -14.07 0.61
N GLY A 170 -9.04 -13.59 0.95
CA GLY A 170 -7.95 -13.33 0.01
C GLY A 170 -8.05 -11.98 -0.69
N MET A 171 -6.89 -11.44 -1.07
CA MET A 171 -6.73 -10.13 -1.72
C MET A 171 -7.67 -9.92 -2.93
N ARG A 172 -7.89 -10.95 -3.75
CA ARG A 172 -8.70 -10.82 -4.97
C ARG A 172 -10.18 -10.55 -4.66
N ALA A 173 -10.74 -11.19 -3.64
CA ALA A 173 -12.13 -10.98 -3.27
C ALA A 173 -12.35 -9.53 -2.80
N VAL A 174 -11.47 -9.04 -1.92
CA VAL A 174 -11.56 -7.68 -1.37
C VAL A 174 -11.37 -6.61 -2.45
N VAL A 175 -10.45 -6.81 -3.40
CA VAL A 175 -10.26 -5.88 -4.54
C VAL A 175 -11.50 -5.83 -5.44
N ASN A 176 -12.21 -6.94 -5.62
CA ASN A 176 -13.46 -6.94 -6.40
C ASN A 176 -14.55 -6.14 -5.68
N ASP A 177 -14.77 -6.38 -4.38
CA ASP A 177 -15.75 -5.63 -3.57
C ASP A 177 -15.45 -4.11 -3.56
N LEU A 178 -14.17 -3.73 -3.59
CA LEU A 178 -13.75 -2.33 -3.70
C LEU A 178 -14.01 -1.71 -5.07
N ALA A 179 -13.98 -2.52 -6.12
CA ALA A 179 -14.11 -2.08 -7.50
C ALA A 179 -15.54 -2.20 -8.03
N ASP A 180 -16.46 -2.80 -7.29
CA ASP A 180 -17.89 -2.76 -7.56
C ASP A 180 -18.46 -1.38 -7.20
#